data_AF-A0A6G2K4M9-F1
#
_entry.id   AF-A0A6G2K4M9-F1
#
_cell.length_a   1.000
_cell.length_b   1.000
_cell.length_c   1.000
_cell.angle_alpha   90.00
_cell.angle_beta   90.00
_cell.angle_gamma   90.00
#
_symmetry.space_group_name_H-M   'P 1'
#
loop_
_entity.id
_entity.type
_entity.pdbx_description
1 polymer ?
#
loop_
_entity_poly.entity_id
_entity_poly.type
_entity_poly.pdbx_seq_one_letter_code
_entity_poly.pdbx_strand_id
1 'polypeptide(L)'
;MTVRGINGRGAAGPSGPPGSAREIKGKTTVVEVLRMFPGGEAARLMSRLSWPCAHCSGAFHEPLAVAAKRHRNSPAAVLEAFRALCSAEGPSEELLQRAAVKSTDR
;
A
#
# COMPACT_ATOMS: atom_id res chain seq x y z
N MET A 1 -35.00 -5.01 18.45
CA MET A 1 -34.44 -4.23 17.34
C MET A 1 -33.21 -4.99 16.83
N THR A 2 -33.32 -5.67 15.69
CA THR A 2 -32.23 -6.51 15.14
C THR A 2 -31.62 -5.78 13.96
N VAL A 3 -30.39 -5.30 14.10
CA VAL A 3 -29.63 -4.69 13.00
C VAL A 3 -29.03 -5.79 12.12
N ARG A 4 -29.59 -5.96 10.93
CA ARG A 4 -28.97 -6.66 9.79
C ARG A 4 -27.93 -5.72 9.18
N GLY A 5 -26.64 -6.08 9.24
CA GLY A 5 -25.54 -5.29 8.69
C GLY A 5 -24.85 -5.98 7.51
N ILE A 6 -25.29 -5.60 6.31
CA ILE A 6 -24.58 -5.53 5.01
C ILE A 6 -23.38 -6.47 4.72
N ASN A 7 -23.60 -7.39 3.76
CA ASN A 7 -22.54 -8.03 2.99
C ASN A 7 -21.85 -6.98 2.09
N GLY A 8 -20.65 -6.52 2.46
CA GLY A 8 -19.78 -5.73 1.59
C GLY A 8 -19.07 -6.60 0.55
N ARG A 9 -19.81 -7.22 -0.37
CA ARG A 9 -19.27 -7.81 -1.60
C ARG A 9 -19.52 -6.83 -2.74
N GLY A 10 -18.47 -6.20 -3.26
CA GLY A 10 -18.57 -5.41 -4.48
C GLY A 10 -17.42 -4.42 -4.67
N ALA A 11 -16.37 -4.86 -5.36
CA ALA A 11 -15.62 -4.06 -6.34
C ALA A 11 -14.53 -4.97 -6.95
N ALA A 12 -14.94 -5.90 -7.81
CA ALA A 12 -14.04 -6.42 -8.84
C ALA A 12 -13.91 -5.31 -9.89
N GLY A 13 -12.89 -4.46 -9.75
CA GLY A 13 -12.43 -3.58 -10.82
C GLY A 13 -11.74 -4.40 -11.90
N PRO A 14 -11.60 -3.86 -13.13
CA PRO A 14 -11.04 -4.61 -14.23
C PRO A 14 -9.59 -5.01 -13.92
N SER A 15 -9.35 -6.31 -13.77
CA SER A 15 -8.03 -6.93 -13.81
C SER A 15 -7.46 -6.80 -15.24
N GLY A 16 -7.14 -5.57 -15.64
CA GLY A 16 -6.29 -5.34 -16.79
C GLY A 16 -4.88 -5.83 -16.46
N PRO A 17 -4.13 -6.38 -17.44
CA PRO A 17 -2.72 -6.69 -17.22
C PRO A 17 -2.01 -5.39 -16.77
N PRO A 18 -1.11 -5.45 -15.77
CA PRO A 18 -0.42 -4.25 -15.29
C PRO A 18 0.38 -3.66 -16.46
N GLY A 19 -0.16 -2.58 -17.05
CA GLY A 19 0.49 -1.86 -18.13
C GLY A 19 1.83 -1.37 -17.63
N SER A 20 2.91 -1.99 -18.12
CA SER A 20 4.31 -1.60 -17.93
C SER A 20 4.57 -0.89 -16.60
N ALA A 21 4.30 -1.55 -15.48
CA ALA A 21 4.51 -0.98 -14.16
C ALA A 21 6.01 -0.70 -14.00
N ARG A 22 6.39 0.56 -14.18
CA ARG A 22 7.72 1.10 -13.90
C ARG A 22 8.16 0.57 -12.54
N GLU A 23 9.33 -0.10 -12.48
CA GLU A 23 9.77 -0.82 -11.28
C GLU A 23 9.66 0.04 -10.00
N ILE A 24 9.01 -0.48 -8.96
CA ILE A 24 8.88 0.20 -7.66
C ILE A 24 10.23 0.10 -6.92
N LYS A 25 10.87 1.26 -6.71
CA LYS A 25 12.16 1.42 -6.03
C LYS A 25 11.95 2.18 -4.71
N GLY A 26 12.96 2.16 -3.85
CA GLY A 26 12.94 2.93 -2.59
C GLY A 26 12.73 4.44 -2.78
N LYS A 27 13.15 4.96 -3.94
CA LYS A 27 12.96 6.36 -4.36
C LYS A 27 11.59 6.67 -4.98
N THR A 28 10.78 5.65 -5.27
CA THR A 28 9.42 5.86 -5.77
C THR A 28 8.63 6.56 -4.68
N THR A 29 7.90 7.60 -5.04
CA THR A 29 7.14 8.44 -4.12
C THR A 29 5.72 7.90 -3.89
N VAL A 30 5.08 8.34 -2.79
CA VAL A 30 3.68 7.99 -2.47
C VAL A 30 2.74 8.34 -3.62
N VAL A 31 2.88 9.53 -4.21
CA VAL A 31 2.07 9.94 -5.38
C VAL A 31 2.32 9.09 -6.62
N GLU A 32 3.57 8.68 -6.88
CA GLU A 32 3.90 7.84 -8.04
C GLU A 32 3.22 6.48 -7.93
N VAL A 33 3.26 5.82 -6.77
CA VAL A 33 2.56 4.53 -6.63
C VAL A 33 1.04 4.67 -6.73
N LEU A 34 0.45 5.75 -6.21
CA LEU A 34 -0.98 5.97 -6.36
C LEU A 34 -1.38 6.19 -7.83
N ARG A 35 -0.51 6.84 -8.63
CA ARG A 35 -0.71 7.00 -10.08
C ARG A 35 -0.53 5.69 -10.85
N MET A 36 0.37 4.81 -10.40
CA MET A 36 0.58 3.50 -11.00
C MET A 36 -0.59 2.55 -10.78
N PHE A 37 -1.35 2.72 -9.69
CA PHE A 37 -2.50 1.88 -9.32
C PHE A 37 -3.79 2.72 -9.21
N PRO A 38 -4.32 3.21 -10.35
CA PRO A 38 -5.49 4.08 -10.36
C PRO A 38 -6.79 3.40 -9.90
N GLY A 39 -6.83 2.06 -9.83
CA GLY A 39 -7.92 1.29 -9.22
C GLY A 39 -7.97 1.39 -7.69
N GLY A 40 -6.98 2.05 -7.09
CA GLY A 40 -6.90 2.30 -5.65
C GLY A 40 -6.25 1.16 -4.86
N GLU A 41 -5.63 0.18 -5.53
CA GLU A 41 -4.93 -0.96 -4.91
C GLU A 41 -3.85 -0.47 -3.94
N ALA A 42 -3.06 0.53 -4.36
CA ALA A 42 -2.06 1.18 -3.50
C ALA A 42 -2.70 1.86 -2.28
N ALA A 43 -3.82 2.56 -2.43
CA ALA A 43 -4.52 3.22 -1.33
C ALA A 43 -5.13 2.21 -0.33
N ARG A 44 -5.65 1.08 -0.85
CA ARG A 44 -6.13 -0.03 -0.02
C ARG A 44 -4.99 -0.67 0.74
N LEU A 45 -3.84 -0.90 0.11
CA LEU A 45 -2.64 -1.41 0.78
C LEU A 45 -2.19 -0.47 1.91
N MET A 46 -2.11 0.84 1.65
CA MET A 46 -1.79 1.84 2.68
C MET A 46 -2.76 1.77 3.86
N SER A 47 -4.06 1.61 3.58
CA SER A 47 -5.08 1.46 4.63
C SER A 47 -4.87 0.20 5.47
N ARG A 48 -4.56 -0.94 4.83
CA ARG A 48 -4.27 -2.21 5.53
C ARG A 48 -3.03 -2.10 6.42
N LEU A 49 -2.02 -1.33 6.01
CA LEU A 49 -0.81 -1.08 6.79
C LEU A 49 -0.98 -0.01 7.88
N SER A 50 -2.20 0.53 8.06
CA SER A 50 -2.48 1.68 8.91
C SER A 50 -1.50 2.84 8.62
N TRP A 51 -1.33 3.13 7.33
CA TRP A 51 -0.33 4.05 6.82
C TRP A 51 -0.99 5.31 6.23
N PRO A 52 -1.27 6.34 7.06
CA PRO A 52 -2.08 7.49 6.67
C PRO A 52 -1.31 8.53 5.83
N CYS A 53 -0.36 8.10 5.00
CA CYS A 53 0.52 9.00 4.22
C CYS A 53 -0.25 9.98 3.32
N ALA A 54 -1.41 9.57 2.78
CA ALA A 54 -2.26 10.45 1.99
C ALA A 54 -2.83 11.64 2.77
N HIS A 55 -2.81 11.58 4.11
CA HIS A 55 -3.28 12.63 5.02
C HIS A 55 -2.14 13.39 5.71
N CYS A 56 -0.89 13.03 5.44
CA CYS A 56 0.26 13.76 5.97
C CYS A 56 0.41 15.09 5.21
N SER A 57 0.42 16.21 5.93
CA SER A 57 0.53 17.59 5.40
C SER A 57 1.83 17.83 4.61
N GLY A 58 1.94 17.30 3.39
CA GLY A 58 3.06 17.52 2.47
C GLY A 58 3.99 16.33 2.21
N ALA A 59 3.82 15.19 2.90
CA ALA A 59 4.65 13.99 2.67
C ALA A 59 4.22 13.16 1.43
N PHE A 60 3.30 13.68 0.62
CA PHE A 60 2.76 12.98 -0.55
C PHE A 60 3.79 12.78 -1.68
N HIS A 61 4.81 13.63 -1.72
CA HIS A 61 5.96 13.53 -2.63
C HIS A 61 7.17 12.85 -1.99
N GLU A 62 7.04 12.37 -0.75
CA GLU A 62 8.13 11.70 -0.06
C GLU A 62 8.37 10.29 -0.65
N PRO A 63 9.63 9.83 -0.74
CA PRO A 63 9.93 8.45 -1.12
C PRO A 63 9.30 7.45 -0.15
N LEU A 64 8.79 6.33 -0.67
CA LEU A 64 8.15 5.27 0.12
C LEU A 64 9.03 4.79 1.27
N ALA A 65 10.33 4.64 1.05
CA ALA A 65 11.24 4.17 2.08
C ALA A 65 11.38 5.15 3.26
N VAL A 66 11.33 6.46 2.97
CA VAL A 66 11.41 7.53 3.99
C VAL A 66 10.08 7.63 4.73
N ALA A 67 8.98 7.64 3.99
CA ALA A 67 7.64 7.62 4.57
C ALA A 67 7.42 6.38 5.46
N ALA A 68 7.95 5.21 5.07
CA ALA A 68 7.83 3.99 5.88
C ALA A 68 8.48 4.19 7.25
N LYS A 69 9.72 4.71 7.29
CA LYS A 69 10.42 5.02 8.54
C LYS A 69 9.63 6.03 9.40
N ARG A 70 9.09 7.08 8.79
CA ARG A 70 8.30 8.11 9.49
C ARG A 70 7.08 7.53 10.21
N HIS A 71 6.50 6.49 9.65
CA HIS A 71 5.38 5.75 10.23
C HIS A 71 5.80 4.51 11.03
N ARG A 72 7.11 4.40 11.34
CA ARG A 72 7.74 3.30 12.07
C ARG A 72 7.47 1.93 11.44
N ASN A 73 7.37 1.86 10.11
CA ASN A 73 7.28 0.61 9.37
C ASN A 73 8.65 0.22 8.83
N SER A 74 8.88 -1.07 8.62
CA SER A 74 10.08 -1.56 7.92
C SER A 74 10.06 -1.11 6.45
N PRO A 75 11.06 -0.32 5.99
CA PRO A 75 11.09 0.13 4.59
C PRO A 75 11.18 -1.02 3.60
N ALA A 76 11.93 -2.07 3.95
CA ALA A 76 12.09 -3.24 3.09
C ALA A 76 10.76 -3.99 2.92
N ALA A 77 10.06 -4.27 4.03
CA ALA A 77 8.79 -4.98 4.00
C ALA A 77 7.69 -4.16 3.30
N VAL A 78 7.65 -2.84 3.51
CA VAL A 78 6.72 -1.95 2.80
C VAL A 78 7.00 -1.98 1.30
N LEU A 79 8.25 -1.82 0.86
CA LEU A 79 8.58 -1.85 -0.57
C LEU A 79 8.24 -3.20 -1.22
N GLU A 80 8.48 -4.30 -0.51
CA GLU A 80 8.10 -5.64 -0.95
C GLU A 80 6.58 -5.76 -1.12
N ALA A 81 5.79 -5.23 -0.18
CA ALA A 81 4.32 -5.22 -0.28
C ALA A 81 3.81 -4.41 -1.48
N PHE A 82 4.41 -3.25 -1.79
CA PHE A 82 4.05 -2.48 -2.99
C PHE A 82 4.45 -3.18 -4.28
N ARG A 83 5.64 -3.80 -4.31
CA ARG A 83 6.10 -4.58 -5.48
C ARG A 83 5.18 -5.76 -5.76
N ALA A 84 4.66 -6.40 -4.71
CA ALA A 84 3.72 -7.50 -4.85
C ALA A 84 2.40 -7.09 -5.53
N LEU A 85 2.01 -5.81 -5.51
CA LEU A 85 0.87 -5.32 -6.30
C LEU A 85 1.09 -5.41 -7.81
N CYS A 86 2.35 -5.46 -8.28
CA CYS A 86 2.66 -5.69 -9.69
C CYS A 86 2.50 -7.17 -10.10
N SER A 87 2.43 -8.08 -9.13
CA SER A 87 2.21 -9.51 -9.37
C SER A 87 0.72 -9.82 -9.43
N ALA A 88 0.32 -10.79 -10.26
CA ALA A 88 -1.08 -11.21 -10.37
C ALA A 88 -1.68 -11.72 -9.05
N GLU A 89 -0.84 -12.29 -8.17
CA GLU A 89 -1.25 -12.83 -6.86
C GLU A 89 -1.44 -11.74 -5.79
N GLY A 90 -0.83 -10.56 -5.96
CA GLY A 90 -0.82 -9.51 -4.95
C GLY A 90 0.06 -9.82 -3.72
N PRO A 91 0.06 -8.95 -2.69
CA PRO A 91 0.77 -9.18 -1.43
C PRO A 91 0.11 -10.27 -0.59
N SER A 92 0.91 -11.24 -0.12
CA SER A 92 0.46 -12.28 0.81
C SER A 92 0.13 -11.71 2.19
N GLU A 93 -0.71 -12.41 2.96
CA GLU A 93 -1.10 -11.97 4.31
C GLU A 93 0.11 -11.87 5.25
N GLU A 94 1.05 -12.82 5.16
CA GLU A 94 2.29 -12.82 5.94
C GLU A 94 3.15 -11.57 5.64
N LEU A 95 3.25 -11.18 4.37
CA LEU A 95 3.95 -9.96 3.98
C LEU A 95 3.28 -8.71 4.53
N LEU A 96 1.94 -8.66 4.51
CA LEU A 96 1.18 -7.55 5.08
C LEU A 96 1.39 -7.44 6.59
N GLN A 97 1.41 -8.57 7.30
CA GLN A 97 1.70 -8.60 8.73
C GLN A 97 3.11 -8.08 9.00
N ARG A 98 4.13 -8.59 8.29
CA ARG A 98 5.52 -8.11 8.40
C ARG A 98 5.65 -6.61 8.13
N ALA A 99 4.94 -6.09 7.14
CA ALA A 99 4.97 -4.67 6.79
C ALA A 99 4.20 -3.78 7.78
N ALA A 100 3.20 -4.34 8.47
CA ALA A 100 2.40 -3.64 9.48
C ALA A 100 3.08 -3.61 10.86
N VAL A 101 3.97 -4.57 11.16
CA VAL A 101 4.76 -4.57 12.40
C VAL A 101 5.57 -3.29 12.50
N LYS A 102 5.37 -2.56 13.61
CA LYS A 102 6.07 -1.32 13.85
C LYS A 102 7.50 -1.62 14.31
N SER A 103 8.48 -1.09 13.59
CA SER A 103 9.87 -1.10 13.99
C SER A 103 10.04 -0.33 15.30
N THR A 104 10.63 -0.99 16.30
CA THR A 104 10.93 -0.42 17.63
C THR A 104 12.29 0.26 17.69
N ASP A 105 13.08 0.16 16.62
CA ASP A 105 14.40 0.78 16.48
C ASP A 105 14.23 2.30 16.30
N ARG A 106 14.81 3.07 17.23
CA ARG A 106 14.61 4.52 17.39
C ARG A 106 15.83 5.30 16.92
#